data_AF-A0A7Y3BPM6-F1
#
_entry.id   AF-A0A7Y3BPM6-F1
#
_cell.length_a   1.000
_cell.length_b   1.000
_cell.length_c   1.000
_cell.angle_alpha   90.00
_cell.angle_beta   90.00
_cell.angle_gamma   90.00
#
_symmetry.space_group_name_H-M   'P 1'
#
loop_
_entity.id
_entity.type
_entity.pdbx_description
1 polymer ?
#
loop_
_entity_poly.entity_id
_entity_poly.type
_entity_poly.pdbx_seq_one_letter_code
_entity_poly.pdbx_strand_id
1 'polypeptide(L)'
;MRRFRLALFAVGIAMTSWASVAPVSAQSDGYSHAQYTPRRPIAALTTCAGIRGNGQNLFAHYGSLARHVEEYGAIKCAAGGSSGSITAFFVESIWASPDVHNCRRGPCGIRARDARMSLMLKSVVGLVDTGLFEDAATIAALLEGIQAGGIVELLQGPVPEEGVDALIRLLRDLGPLINPELFELFANSPDPVFHATDIIDGLQKGLQFIVDDPRVFLRTSVINFDAFATLVGVYGSFYAGYGPSDRGGISAWLDACARPGIGLTWEEVAALPGTEGRTCGETFSDLFNAYREAFAELGGRNRADDPVGGYMPSFGVTGVLTGGAIDAWEEARAAWIAAEPIEFVPNFDDIGVGYWGRARELRRMDRNLDRRFTDLSSDQFVPLGSASWREVLSSSPAEPGFSPGVPLSSGFVSVGGWADPLRVTPLEALGARRTITINRLGGVGGFTENVTRLLNASDGQIEALYSTDDPASSFYVGLDEATGVWCTDWDGQGGDPNRLFNDAYNSPLITDDARFLWPRYGYENVGPDFSIGGCTPGVPVLVAE
;
A
#
# COMPACT_ATOMS: atom_id res chain seq x y z
N MET A 1 -3.19 24.31 32.92
CA MET A 1 -1.97 23.46 33.08
C MET A 1 -2.21 22.41 34.16
N ARG A 2 -3.00 21.37 33.85
CA ARG A 2 -3.22 20.18 34.66
C ARG A 2 -3.39 19.01 33.70
N ARG A 3 -2.81 17.87 34.07
CA ARG A 3 -2.67 16.62 33.34
C ARG A 3 -4.03 16.07 32.87
N PHE A 4 -4.13 15.72 31.59
CA PHE A 4 -5.09 14.75 31.05
C PHE A 4 -4.27 13.70 30.30
N ARG A 5 -4.22 12.48 30.82
CA ARG A 5 -3.94 11.26 30.06
C ARG A 5 -4.72 10.12 30.70
N LEU A 6 -5.24 9.26 29.82
CA LEU A 6 -5.99 8.01 30.00
C LEU A 6 -7.51 8.11 30.19
N ALA A 7 -8.21 8.28 29.07
CA ALA A 7 -9.20 7.28 28.63
C ALA A 7 -8.45 6.30 27.70
N LEU A 8 -7.76 5.33 28.31
CA LEU A 8 -7.34 4.13 27.57
C LEU A 8 -8.61 3.26 27.47
N PHE A 9 -8.59 2.27 26.59
CA PHE A 9 -8.97 0.93 27.04
C PHE A 9 -8.10 0.66 28.28
N ALA A 10 -8.63 1.01 29.46
CA ALA A 10 -8.02 1.83 30.54
C ALA A 10 -6.88 1.19 31.36
N VAL A 11 -5.98 2.04 31.91
CA VAL A 11 -5.04 1.80 33.05
C VAL A 11 -3.74 1.04 32.67
N GLY A 12 -2.48 1.44 32.90
CA GLY A 12 -1.83 2.35 33.86
C GLY A 12 -0.91 1.56 34.82
N ILE A 13 0.43 1.69 34.76
CA ILE A 13 1.41 1.65 35.88
C ILE A 13 2.83 1.96 35.36
N ALA A 14 3.52 2.88 36.03
CA ALA A 14 4.90 3.32 35.80
C ALA A 14 5.81 2.82 36.92
N MET A 15 7.11 2.58 36.68
CA MET A 15 8.24 2.91 37.58
C MET A 15 9.59 2.84 36.85
N THR A 16 10.55 3.58 37.40
CA THR A 16 11.68 4.28 36.76
C THR A 16 13.07 3.74 37.11
N SER A 17 13.99 3.81 36.11
CA SER A 17 15.44 4.17 36.16
C SER A 17 16.46 3.29 36.93
N TRP A 18 17.64 3.01 36.32
CA TRP A 18 18.95 3.67 36.60
C TRP A 18 20.11 3.08 35.73
N ALA A 19 20.85 3.99 35.06
CA ALA A 19 22.31 4.07 34.84
C ALA A 19 23.12 3.03 34.00
N SER A 20 23.37 3.38 32.74
CA SER A 20 24.67 3.62 32.04
C SER A 20 25.97 2.86 32.38
N VAL A 21 26.61 2.21 31.38
CA VAL A 21 28.06 2.29 31.05
C VAL A 21 28.28 2.01 29.53
N ALA A 22 29.13 2.82 28.87
CA ALA A 22 29.52 2.75 27.45
C ALA A 22 30.86 1.98 27.22
N PRO A 23 31.50 2.04 26.04
CA PRO A 23 31.21 1.32 24.80
C PRO A 23 32.35 0.36 24.41
N VAL A 24 32.15 -0.54 23.43
CA VAL A 24 33.27 -1.19 22.72
C VAL A 24 33.07 -1.00 21.23
N SER A 25 33.97 -0.21 20.66
CA SER A 25 34.16 0.00 19.22
C SER A 25 34.55 -1.30 18.51
N ALA A 26 33.96 -1.57 17.36
CA ALA A 26 34.58 -2.41 16.34
C ALA A 26 34.43 -1.77 14.97
N GLN A 27 35.59 -1.52 14.37
CA GLN A 27 35.83 -0.89 13.09
C GLN A 27 35.10 -1.58 11.93
N SER A 28 34.66 -0.72 11.01
CA SER A 28 34.28 -1.01 9.65
C SER A 28 35.45 -1.59 8.85
N ASP A 29 35.24 -2.76 8.24
CA ASP A 29 36.01 -3.17 7.07
C ASP A 29 35.06 -3.65 5.96
N GLY A 30 35.33 -3.12 4.78
CA GLY A 30 34.39 -2.96 3.68
C GLY A 30 33.88 -4.23 3.02
N TYR A 31 32.67 -4.13 2.49
CA TYR A 31 32.15 -5.03 1.47
C TYR A 31 31.75 -4.23 0.23
N SER A 32 32.50 -4.43 -0.85
CA SER A 32 32.13 -3.95 -2.17
C SER A 32 30.92 -4.75 -2.67
N HIS A 33 29.80 -4.07 -2.94
CA HIS A 33 28.68 -4.64 -3.67
C HIS A 33 29.11 -5.07 -5.08
N ALA A 34 29.47 -6.34 -5.23
CA ALA A 34 29.53 -6.97 -6.54
C ALA A 34 28.10 -6.99 -7.12
N GLN A 35 27.96 -6.29 -8.24
CA GLN A 35 26.74 -6.08 -9.01
C GLN A 35 26.04 -7.41 -9.31
N TYR A 36 24.90 -7.64 -8.65
CA TYR A 36 23.94 -8.64 -9.10
C TYR A 36 23.29 -8.12 -10.39
N THR A 37 23.87 -8.46 -11.54
CA THR A 37 23.21 -8.26 -12.84
C THR A 37 22.55 -9.58 -13.25
N PRO A 38 21.22 -9.75 -13.07
CA PRO A 38 20.56 -10.91 -13.62
C PRO A 38 20.42 -10.72 -15.13
N ARG A 39 21.44 -11.12 -15.89
CA ARG A 39 21.36 -11.35 -17.33
C ARG A 39 20.85 -12.78 -17.57
N ARG A 40 19.53 -12.97 -17.55
CA ARG A 40 18.87 -14.16 -18.14
C ARG A 40 17.66 -13.73 -18.98
N PRO A 41 17.35 -14.42 -20.09
CA PRO A 41 16.06 -14.26 -20.77
C PRO A 41 14.96 -14.63 -19.77
N ILE A 42 13.91 -13.81 -19.68
CA ILE A 42 12.77 -14.06 -18.78
C ILE A 42 12.07 -15.32 -19.29
N ALA A 43 12.52 -16.49 -18.83
CA ALA A 43 11.72 -17.70 -18.81
C ALA A 43 10.41 -17.31 -18.11
N ALA A 44 9.29 -17.44 -18.82
CA ALA A 44 8.03 -16.79 -18.49
C ALA A 44 7.72 -16.79 -16.98
N LEU A 45 7.38 -15.61 -16.46
CA LEU A 45 7.13 -15.38 -15.03
C LEU A 45 6.09 -16.39 -14.53
N THR A 46 6.41 -17.12 -13.45
CA THR A 46 5.59 -18.29 -13.09
C THR A 46 4.29 -17.91 -12.40
N THR A 47 4.34 -16.95 -11.48
CA THR A 47 3.15 -16.39 -10.84
C THR A 47 3.36 -14.91 -10.58
N CYS A 48 2.38 -14.09 -10.92
CA CYS A 48 2.33 -12.67 -10.63
C CYS A 48 1.11 -12.34 -9.77
N ALA A 49 1.18 -11.24 -9.01
CA ALA A 49 0.11 -10.79 -8.15
C ALA A 49 -0.40 -9.41 -8.55
N GLY A 50 -1.67 -9.33 -8.92
CA GLY A 50 -2.44 -8.08 -8.95
C GLY A 50 -2.96 -7.80 -7.55
N ILE A 51 -2.56 -6.68 -6.96
CA ILE A 51 -2.88 -6.32 -5.58
C ILE A 51 -3.79 -5.12 -5.62
N ARG A 52 -5.05 -5.33 -5.24
CA ARG A 52 -6.02 -4.25 -5.15
C ARG A 52 -5.78 -3.37 -3.93
N GLY A 53 -5.77 -2.05 -4.13
CA GLY A 53 -5.65 -1.09 -3.03
C GLY A 53 -6.88 -1.07 -2.13
N ASN A 54 -6.66 -0.85 -0.83
CA ASN A 54 -7.70 -0.99 0.20
C ASN A 54 -7.39 -0.19 1.49
N GLY A 55 -6.70 0.95 1.39
CA GLY A 55 -6.39 1.80 2.55
C GLY A 55 -5.82 1.05 3.75
N GLN A 56 -6.45 1.22 4.91
CA GLN A 56 -6.10 0.64 6.21
C GLN A 56 -6.15 -0.90 6.26
N ASN A 57 -6.87 -1.53 5.34
CA ASN A 57 -7.10 -2.97 5.35
C ASN A 57 -5.98 -3.76 4.61
N LEU A 58 -4.86 -3.11 4.31
CA LEU A 58 -3.72 -3.66 3.56
C LEU A 58 -3.11 -4.95 4.15
N PHE A 59 -3.35 -5.24 5.43
CA PHE A 59 -2.86 -6.46 6.08
C PHE A 59 -3.45 -7.73 5.51
N ALA A 60 -4.65 -7.65 4.92
CA ALA A 60 -5.23 -8.75 4.18
C ALA A 60 -4.32 -9.19 3.01
N HIS A 61 -3.63 -8.24 2.36
CA HIS A 61 -2.73 -8.58 1.26
C HIS A 61 -1.62 -9.53 1.73
N TYR A 62 -1.01 -9.25 2.88
CA TYR A 62 0.08 -10.07 3.40
C TYR A 62 -0.40 -11.45 3.86
N GLY A 63 -1.61 -11.57 4.39
CA GLY A 63 -2.24 -12.86 4.71
C GLY A 63 -2.34 -13.75 3.47
N SER A 64 -3.00 -13.24 2.43
CA SER A 64 -3.14 -13.96 1.15
C SER A 64 -1.81 -14.31 0.51
N LEU A 65 -0.87 -13.35 0.44
CA LEU A 65 0.45 -13.58 -0.15
C LEU A 65 1.27 -14.59 0.64
N ALA A 66 1.24 -14.54 1.98
CA ALA A 66 1.96 -15.47 2.84
C ALA A 66 1.46 -16.90 2.61
N ARG A 67 0.14 -17.12 2.60
CA ARG A 67 -0.44 -18.43 2.32
C ARG A 67 -0.10 -18.91 0.91
N HIS A 68 -0.25 -18.03 -0.08
CA HIS A 68 0.09 -18.36 -1.47
C HIS A 68 1.54 -18.84 -1.61
N VAL A 69 2.48 -18.13 -0.98
CA VAL A 69 3.91 -18.46 -1.08
C VAL A 69 4.23 -19.82 -0.44
N GLU A 70 3.55 -20.20 0.65
CA GLU A 70 3.71 -21.54 1.25
C GLU A 70 3.28 -22.64 0.30
N GLU A 71 2.08 -22.50 -0.23
CA GLU A 71 1.38 -23.57 -0.96
C GLU A 71 1.86 -23.69 -2.40
N TYR A 72 2.08 -22.56 -3.05
CA TYR A 72 2.28 -22.49 -4.51
C TYR A 72 3.65 -21.91 -4.89
N GLY A 73 4.38 -21.37 -3.92
CA GLY A 73 5.73 -20.86 -4.06
C GLY A 73 5.81 -19.36 -4.33
N ALA A 74 7.04 -18.85 -4.36
CA ALA A 74 7.27 -17.41 -4.43
C ALA A 74 6.74 -16.73 -5.71
N ILE A 75 6.08 -15.58 -5.50
CA ILE A 75 5.63 -14.66 -6.55
C ILE A 75 6.84 -14.06 -7.27
N LYS A 76 6.68 -13.83 -8.58
CA LYS A 76 7.74 -13.36 -9.50
C LYS A 76 7.47 -11.99 -10.10
N CYS A 77 6.24 -11.49 -10.01
CA CYS A 77 5.96 -10.08 -10.27
C CYS A 77 4.76 -9.58 -9.47
N ALA A 78 4.70 -8.27 -9.22
CA ALA A 78 3.59 -7.66 -8.47
C ALA A 78 3.20 -6.31 -9.07
N ALA A 79 1.90 -6.02 -9.14
CA ALA A 79 1.38 -4.71 -9.48
C ALA A 79 0.35 -4.29 -8.44
N GLY A 80 0.40 -3.04 -8.00
CA GLY A 80 -0.60 -2.50 -7.07
C GLY A 80 -0.66 -0.99 -7.12
N GLY A 81 -1.81 -0.43 -6.71
CA GLY A 81 -2.03 1.01 -6.54
C GLY A 81 -2.46 1.33 -5.12
N SER A 82 -2.23 2.58 -4.67
CA SER A 82 -2.43 2.99 -3.28
C SER A 82 -1.72 2.05 -2.29
N SER A 83 -2.42 1.47 -1.30
CA SER A 83 -1.85 0.50 -0.37
C SER A 83 -1.39 -0.80 -1.05
N GLY A 84 -1.88 -1.12 -2.25
CA GLY A 84 -1.31 -2.17 -3.10
C GLY A 84 0.10 -1.86 -3.59
N SER A 85 0.44 -0.58 -3.81
CA SER A 85 1.83 -0.16 -4.13
C SER A 85 2.75 -0.40 -2.94
N ILE A 86 2.28 -0.14 -1.72
CA ILE A 86 3.02 -0.44 -0.48
C ILE A 86 3.29 -1.95 -0.38
N THR A 87 2.29 -2.78 -0.65
CA THR A 87 2.46 -4.24 -0.66
C THR A 87 3.44 -4.68 -1.75
N ALA A 88 3.33 -4.18 -2.98
CA ALA A 88 4.26 -4.50 -4.07
C ALA A 88 5.71 -4.10 -3.72
N PHE A 89 5.89 -2.94 -3.07
CA PHE A 89 7.16 -2.48 -2.54
C PHE A 89 7.74 -3.45 -1.49
N PHE A 90 6.94 -3.90 -0.52
CA PHE A 90 7.39 -4.86 0.49
C PHE A 90 7.69 -6.24 -0.10
N VAL A 91 6.86 -6.74 -1.02
CA VAL A 91 7.12 -8.00 -1.73
C VAL A 91 8.46 -7.92 -2.47
N GLU A 92 8.73 -6.82 -3.17
CA GLU A 92 10.01 -6.61 -3.85
C GLU A 92 11.18 -6.48 -2.85
N SER A 93 10.96 -5.83 -1.70
CA SER A 93 11.96 -5.67 -0.65
C SER A 93 12.34 -7.01 -0.02
N ILE A 94 11.36 -7.86 0.31
CA ILE A 94 11.58 -9.24 0.76
C ILE A 94 12.31 -10.04 -0.32
N TRP A 95 11.93 -9.87 -1.59
CA TRP A 95 12.61 -10.51 -2.71
C TRP A 95 14.07 -10.05 -2.88
N ALA A 96 14.38 -8.80 -2.55
CA ALA A 96 15.75 -8.26 -2.58
C ALA A 96 16.65 -8.85 -1.49
N SER A 97 16.05 -9.39 -0.42
CA SER A 97 16.74 -9.87 0.76
C SER A 97 17.73 -11.01 0.46
N PRO A 98 19.03 -10.83 0.71
CA PRO A 98 19.98 -11.93 0.56
C PRO A 98 19.71 -13.06 1.58
N ASP A 99 19.08 -12.76 2.71
CA ASP A 99 18.73 -13.73 3.76
C ASP A 99 17.51 -14.57 3.39
N VAL A 100 16.71 -14.16 2.40
CA VAL A 100 15.69 -15.04 1.80
C VAL A 100 16.32 -16.09 0.89
N HIS A 101 17.35 -15.72 0.13
CA HIS A 101 17.95 -16.57 -0.91
C HIS A 101 19.13 -17.42 -0.43
N ASN A 102 19.79 -17.04 0.67
CA ASN A 102 20.99 -17.72 1.16
C ASN A 102 20.78 -18.34 2.55
N CYS A 103 20.96 -19.66 2.61
CA CYS A 103 20.92 -20.45 3.82
C CYS A 103 22.36 -20.69 4.32
N ARG A 104 22.54 -21.21 5.54
CA ARG A 104 23.87 -21.44 6.14
C ARG A 104 24.85 -22.24 5.27
N ARG A 105 24.34 -23.10 4.37
CA ARG A 105 25.14 -23.95 3.48
C ARG A 105 25.20 -23.45 2.02
N GLY A 106 24.90 -22.18 1.77
CA GLY A 106 24.83 -21.58 0.43
C GLY A 106 23.39 -21.27 -0.01
N PRO A 107 23.10 -21.21 -1.32
CA PRO A 107 21.76 -20.88 -1.81
C PRO A 107 20.68 -21.79 -1.21
N CYS A 108 19.60 -21.19 -0.73
CA CYS A 108 18.45 -21.93 -0.21
C CYS A 108 17.80 -22.76 -1.32
N GLY A 109 17.36 -23.97 -0.97
CA GLY A 109 16.44 -24.73 -1.82
C GLY A 109 15.10 -24.00 -1.94
N ILE A 110 14.35 -24.27 -3.01
CA ILE A 110 13.07 -23.58 -3.31
C ILE A 110 12.14 -23.55 -2.10
N ARG A 111 11.93 -24.70 -1.44
CA ARG A 111 11.04 -24.79 -0.26
C ARG A 111 11.51 -23.94 0.93
N ALA A 112 12.82 -23.88 1.17
CA ALA A 112 13.37 -23.08 2.26
C ALA A 112 13.24 -21.58 1.95
N ARG A 113 13.53 -21.16 0.72
CA ARG A 113 13.30 -19.79 0.26
C ARG A 113 11.83 -19.38 0.39
N ASP A 114 10.92 -20.22 -0.11
CA ASP A 114 9.48 -19.94 -0.05
C ASP A 114 9.00 -19.81 1.41
N ALA A 115 9.43 -20.72 2.31
CA ALA A 115 9.09 -20.63 3.74
C ALA A 115 9.63 -19.33 4.38
N ARG A 116 10.87 -18.93 4.06
CA ARG A 116 11.46 -17.67 4.57
C ARG A 116 10.72 -16.44 4.05
N MET A 117 10.33 -16.43 2.77
CA MET A 117 9.51 -15.36 2.20
C MET A 117 8.14 -15.27 2.87
N SER A 118 7.47 -16.41 3.07
CA SER A 118 6.18 -16.43 3.77
C SER A 118 6.29 -15.90 5.20
N LEU A 119 7.34 -16.29 5.93
CA LEU A 119 7.61 -15.76 7.27
C LEU A 119 7.79 -14.23 7.26
N MET A 120 8.54 -13.68 6.30
CA MET A 120 8.71 -12.22 6.19
C MET A 120 7.39 -11.51 5.82
N LEU A 121 6.52 -12.12 5.02
CA LEU A 121 5.19 -11.57 4.74
C LEU A 121 4.31 -11.56 6.00
N LYS A 122 4.34 -12.65 6.79
CA LYS A 122 3.64 -12.73 8.09
C LYS A 122 4.11 -11.65 9.06
N SER A 123 5.42 -11.44 9.15
CA SER A 123 5.99 -10.51 10.11
C SER A 123 5.65 -9.04 9.84
N VAL A 124 5.07 -8.70 8.69
CA VAL A 124 4.56 -7.34 8.44
C VAL A 124 3.47 -6.96 9.45
N VAL A 125 2.69 -7.92 9.94
CA VAL A 125 1.72 -7.67 11.03
C VAL A 125 2.44 -7.40 12.34
N GLY A 126 3.52 -8.12 12.64
CA GLY A 126 4.33 -7.91 13.85
C GLY A 126 5.00 -6.55 13.93
N LEU A 127 5.09 -5.83 12.82
CA LEU A 127 5.54 -4.46 12.83
C LEU A 127 4.56 -3.53 13.59
N VAL A 128 3.26 -3.84 13.62
CA VAL A 128 2.27 -3.08 14.41
C VAL A 128 2.68 -3.02 15.88
N ASP A 129 3.17 -4.15 16.43
CA ASP A 129 3.63 -4.24 17.82
C ASP A 129 4.91 -3.43 18.09
N THR A 130 5.64 -3.07 17.03
CA THR A 130 6.85 -2.23 17.10
C THR A 130 6.57 -0.74 16.87
N GLY A 131 5.30 -0.36 16.80
CA GLY A 131 4.87 1.02 16.54
C GLY A 131 4.89 1.41 15.07
N LEU A 132 5.01 0.45 14.15
CA LEU A 132 4.58 0.67 12.77
C LEU A 132 3.11 1.12 12.85
N PHE A 133 2.78 2.27 12.29
CA PHE A 133 1.46 2.92 12.41
C PHE A 133 1.19 3.72 13.70
N GLU A 134 2.15 3.94 14.60
CA GLU A 134 2.05 5.10 15.53
C GLU A 134 1.88 6.41 14.73
N ASP A 135 2.42 6.44 13.50
CA ASP A 135 2.23 7.53 12.55
C ASP A 135 0.82 7.57 11.94
N ALA A 136 0.10 6.44 11.83
CA ALA A 136 -1.34 6.45 11.50
C ALA A 136 -2.16 6.95 12.71
N ALA A 137 -1.68 6.74 13.94
CA ALA A 137 -2.23 7.39 15.11
C ALA A 137 -2.07 8.92 15.06
N THR A 138 -1.20 9.47 14.20
CA THR A 138 -1.13 10.93 13.95
C THR A 138 -2.41 11.45 13.30
N ILE A 139 -3.03 10.73 12.37
CA ILE A 139 -4.32 11.14 11.76
C ILE A 139 -5.45 11.04 12.81
N ALA A 140 -5.46 9.95 13.58
CA ALA A 140 -6.45 9.79 14.65
C ALA A 140 -6.30 10.89 15.73
N ALA A 141 -5.06 11.18 16.14
CA ALA A 141 -4.72 12.26 17.08
C ALA A 141 -5.06 13.64 16.52
N LEU A 142 -4.93 13.84 15.20
CA LEU A 142 -5.35 15.07 14.54
C LEU A 142 -6.87 15.27 14.68
N LEU A 143 -7.68 14.26 14.37
CA LEU A 143 -9.12 14.37 14.50
C LEU A 143 -9.59 14.50 15.95
N GLU A 144 -8.99 13.73 16.87
CA GLU A 144 -9.23 13.87 18.30
C GLU A 144 -8.88 15.29 18.76
N GLY A 145 -7.74 15.83 18.30
CA GLY A 145 -7.32 17.20 18.58
C GLY A 145 -8.28 18.26 18.01
N ILE A 146 -8.79 18.06 16.79
CA ILE A 146 -9.80 18.93 16.17
C ILE A 146 -11.07 18.98 17.03
N GLN A 147 -11.56 17.81 17.45
CA GLN A 147 -12.76 17.69 18.27
C GLN A 147 -12.55 18.24 19.70
N ALA A 148 -11.48 17.83 20.37
CA ALA A 148 -11.17 18.25 21.73
C ALA A 148 -10.86 19.75 21.83
N GLY A 149 -10.31 20.33 20.75
CA GLY A 149 -10.06 21.77 20.64
C GLY A 149 -11.29 22.60 20.29
N GLY A 150 -12.42 21.97 19.92
CA GLY A 150 -13.61 22.68 19.43
C GLY A 150 -13.33 23.50 18.16
N ILE A 151 -12.42 23.02 17.30
CA ILE A 151 -11.91 23.81 16.17
C ILE A 151 -13.01 24.09 15.14
N VAL A 152 -13.91 23.13 14.92
CA VAL A 152 -15.05 23.29 14.00
C VAL A 152 -15.99 24.39 14.50
N GLU A 153 -16.31 24.38 15.79
CA GLU A 153 -17.17 25.40 16.41
C GLU A 153 -16.52 26.79 16.39
N LEU A 154 -15.20 26.85 16.57
CA LEU A 154 -14.45 28.10 16.44
C LEU A 154 -14.52 28.65 15.02
N LEU A 155 -14.34 27.82 13.99
CA LEU A 155 -14.45 28.23 12.58
C LEU A 155 -15.86 28.70 12.19
N GLN A 156 -16.90 28.25 12.90
CA GLN A 156 -18.29 28.69 12.70
C GLN A 156 -18.69 29.85 13.64
N GLY A 157 -17.78 30.26 14.52
CA GLY A 157 -18.02 31.23 15.56
C GLY A 157 -17.94 32.69 15.08
N PRO A 158 -18.06 33.65 16.02
CA PRO A 158 -17.98 35.08 15.72
C PRO A 158 -16.56 35.56 15.35
N VAL A 159 -15.53 34.76 15.63
CA VAL A 159 -14.11 35.05 15.33
C VAL A 159 -13.46 33.79 14.72
N PRO A 160 -13.79 33.46 13.46
CA PRO A 160 -13.38 32.20 12.83
C PRO A 160 -11.85 32.04 12.70
N GLU A 161 -11.11 33.14 12.72
CA GLU A 161 -9.64 33.14 12.71
C GLU A 161 -9.04 32.45 13.94
N GLU A 162 -9.74 32.44 15.09
CA GLU A 162 -9.31 31.67 16.27
C GLU A 162 -9.30 30.15 15.98
N GLY A 163 -10.22 29.68 15.14
CA GLY A 163 -10.26 28.29 14.67
C GLY A 163 -9.09 27.95 13.76
N VAL A 164 -8.73 28.86 12.85
CA VAL A 164 -7.53 28.73 12.00
C VAL A 164 -6.27 28.64 12.87
N ASP A 165 -6.10 29.55 13.83
CA ASP A 165 -4.95 29.54 14.74
C ASP A 165 -4.88 28.28 15.62
N ALA A 166 -6.04 27.75 16.03
CA ALA A 166 -6.11 26.49 16.75
C ALA A 166 -5.66 25.31 15.87
N LEU A 167 -6.12 25.26 14.62
CA LEU A 167 -5.74 24.22 13.66
C LEU A 167 -4.24 24.26 13.36
N ILE A 168 -3.67 25.43 13.08
CA ILE A 168 -2.24 25.58 12.81
C ILE A 168 -1.39 25.11 14.00
N ARG A 169 -1.80 25.42 15.24
CA ARG A 169 -1.10 24.96 16.44
C ARG A 169 -1.15 23.44 16.57
N LEU A 170 -2.33 22.85 16.40
CA LEU A 170 -2.50 21.40 16.43
C LEU A 170 -1.63 20.71 15.38
N LEU A 171 -1.62 21.21 14.15
CA LEU A 171 -0.79 20.69 13.06
C LEU A 171 0.71 20.76 13.39
N ARG A 172 1.19 21.86 14.00
CA ARG A 172 2.60 21.97 14.41
C ARG A 172 2.98 20.94 15.48
N ASP A 173 2.07 20.63 16.40
CA ASP A 173 2.31 19.67 17.48
C ASP A 173 2.46 18.22 16.98
N LEU A 174 1.91 17.90 15.80
CA LEU A 174 2.01 16.58 15.15
C LEU A 174 3.34 16.38 14.39
N GLY A 175 4.14 17.44 14.22
CA GLY A 175 5.53 17.34 13.78
C GLY A 175 5.71 17.02 12.28
N PRO A 176 6.76 16.25 11.91
CA PRO A 176 7.26 16.17 10.53
C PRO A 176 6.36 15.42 9.54
N LEU A 177 5.32 14.72 10.03
CA LEU A 177 4.34 14.05 9.20
C LEU A 177 3.29 15.00 8.61
N ILE A 178 3.22 16.24 9.09
CA ILE A 178 2.36 17.26 8.50
C ILE A 178 3.04 17.87 7.28
N ASN A 179 2.28 18.01 6.19
CA ASN A 179 2.77 18.63 4.97
C ASN A 179 3.19 20.09 5.24
N PRO A 180 4.46 20.48 5.02
CA PRO A 180 4.90 21.86 5.20
C PRO A 180 4.15 22.86 4.31
N GLU A 181 3.66 22.45 3.13
CA GLU A 181 2.89 23.30 2.22
C GLU A 181 1.59 23.82 2.86
N LEU A 182 1.02 23.12 3.84
CA LEU A 182 -0.14 23.62 4.58
C LEU A 182 0.17 24.90 5.35
N PHE A 183 1.35 24.99 5.94
CA PHE A 183 1.75 26.20 6.68
C PHE A 183 1.99 27.36 5.72
N GLU A 184 2.53 27.08 4.54
CA GLU A 184 2.70 28.08 3.49
C GLU A 184 1.34 28.55 2.93
N LEU A 185 0.40 27.62 2.75
CA LEU A 185 -0.98 27.93 2.38
C LEU A 185 -1.61 28.87 3.40
N PHE A 186 -1.63 28.51 4.68
CA PHE A 186 -2.24 29.36 5.71
C PHE A 186 -1.56 30.72 5.85
N ALA A 187 -0.24 30.80 5.66
CA ALA A 187 0.49 32.06 5.76
C ALA A 187 0.17 33.03 4.61
N ASN A 188 -0.18 32.52 3.42
CA ASN A 188 -0.39 33.32 2.21
C ASN A 188 -1.84 33.29 1.70
N SER A 189 -2.72 32.61 2.42
CA SER A 189 -4.09 32.35 1.99
C SER A 189 -4.90 33.65 1.92
N PRO A 190 -5.61 33.92 0.81
CA PRO A 190 -6.54 35.05 0.71
C PRO A 190 -7.79 34.87 1.61
N ASP A 191 -8.18 33.62 1.90
CA ASP A 191 -9.24 33.26 2.84
C ASP A 191 -8.83 32.04 3.68
N PRO A 192 -8.14 32.24 4.82
CA PRO A 192 -7.64 31.13 5.63
C PRO A 192 -8.76 30.33 6.31
N VAL A 193 -9.95 30.93 6.48
CA VAL A 193 -11.12 30.25 7.08
C VAL A 193 -11.69 29.25 6.09
N PHE A 194 -11.82 29.63 4.81
CA PHE A 194 -12.20 28.71 3.73
C PHE A 194 -11.28 27.49 3.69
N HIS A 195 -9.96 27.70 3.62
CA HIS A 195 -9.00 26.59 3.53
C HIS A 195 -9.01 25.71 4.78
N ALA A 196 -9.08 26.29 5.98
CA ALA A 196 -9.16 25.51 7.22
C ALA A 196 -10.42 24.65 7.27
N THR A 197 -11.56 25.21 6.87
CA THR A 197 -12.84 24.49 6.82
C THR A 197 -12.79 23.34 5.81
N ASP A 198 -12.27 23.60 4.60
CA ASP A 198 -12.15 22.58 3.56
C ASP A 198 -11.20 21.44 3.99
N ILE A 199 -10.05 21.76 4.57
CA ILE A 199 -9.09 20.77 5.07
C ILE A 199 -9.73 19.87 6.14
N ILE A 200 -10.47 20.44 7.09
CA ILE A 200 -11.14 19.65 8.14
C ILE A 200 -12.23 18.76 7.54
N ASP A 201 -13.04 19.27 6.61
CA ASP A 201 -14.05 18.47 5.90
C ASP A 201 -13.40 17.27 5.19
N GLY A 202 -12.26 17.50 4.53
CA GLY A 202 -11.50 16.45 3.85
C GLY A 202 -10.98 15.38 4.79
N LEU A 203 -10.42 15.78 5.93
CA LEU A 203 -9.93 14.84 6.94
C LEU A 203 -11.05 13.97 7.52
N GLN A 204 -12.22 14.57 7.78
CA GLN A 204 -13.38 13.86 8.32
C GLN A 204 -13.95 12.86 7.31
N LYS A 205 -14.08 13.26 6.05
CA LYS A 205 -14.57 12.40 4.95
C LYS A 205 -13.58 11.34 4.52
N GLY A 206 -12.29 11.68 4.46
CA GLY A 206 -11.22 10.79 4.00
C GLY A 206 -11.12 9.50 4.81
N LEU A 207 -11.25 9.57 6.14
CA LEU A 207 -11.24 8.37 6.99
C LEU A 207 -12.46 7.46 6.77
N GLN A 208 -13.56 8.02 6.26
CA GLN A 208 -14.78 7.29 5.97
C GLN A 208 -14.83 6.83 4.50
N PHE A 209 -13.78 7.10 3.71
CA PHE A 209 -13.75 6.86 2.27
C PHE A 209 -14.95 7.50 1.54
N ILE A 210 -15.40 8.66 2.04
CA ILE A 210 -16.47 9.43 1.40
C ILE A 210 -15.83 10.36 0.38
N VAL A 211 -16.27 10.21 -0.87
CA VAL A 211 -15.79 10.99 -2.01
C VAL A 211 -17.00 11.53 -2.75
N ASP A 212 -17.41 12.75 -2.41
CA ASP A 212 -18.61 13.40 -2.94
C ASP A 212 -18.33 14.80 -3.52
N ASP A 213 -17.06 15.22 -3.52
CA ASP A 213 -16.64 16.56 -3.90
C ASP A 213 -15.31 16.57 -4.68
N PRO A 214 -15.25 17.19 -5.89
CA PRO A 214 -14.04 17.21 -6.72
C PRO A 214 -12.86 17.95 -6.08
N ARG A 215 -13.08 18.79 -5.06
CA ARG A 215 -12.01 19.45 -4.27
C ARG A 215 -11.06 18.44 -3.63
N VAL A 216 -11.46 17.18 -3.55
CA VAL A 216 -10.61 16.07 -3.14
C VAL A 216 -9.30 15.97 -3.93
N PHE A 217 -9.31 16.38 -5.22
CA PHE A 217 -8.13 16.39 -6.08
C PHE A 217 -7.35 17.71 -6.06
N LEU A 218 -7.86 18.74 -5.38
CA LEU A 218 -7.32 20.11 -5.44
C LEU A 218 -6.65 20.51 -4.13
N ARG A 219 -7.23 20.09 -3.00
CA ARG A 219 -6.81 20.47 -1.65
C ARG A 219 -5.40 20.02 -1.31
N THR A 220 -4.64 20.90 -0.67
CA THR A 220 -3.28 20.55 -0.19
C THR A 220 -3.36 19.38 0.80
N SER A 221 -2.45 18.41 0.68
CA SER A 221 -2.44 17.23 1.53
C SER A 221 -2.15 17.62 2.98
N VAL A 222 -2.77 16.92 3.93
CA VAL A 222 -2.42 17.11 5.34
C VAL A 222 -1.17 16.31 5.71
N ILE A 223 -1.04 15.13 5.10
CA ILE A 223 0.10 14.26 5.32
C ILE A 223 1.24 14.62 4.37
N ASN A 224 2.44 14.66 4.92
CA ASN A 224 3.68 14.72 4.17
C ASN A 224 3.99 13.34 3.59
N PHE A 225 3.53 13.11 2.35
CA PHE A 225 3.69 11.82 1.69
C PHE A 225 5.15 11.47 1.35
N ASP A 226 6.06 12.45 1.26
CA ASP A 226 7.50 12.15 1.12
C ASP A 226 8.11 11.67 2.44
N ALA A 227 7.72 12.27 3.57
CA ALA A 227 8.10 11.75 4.89
C ALA A 227 7.51 10.35 5.12
N PHE A 228 6.26 10.12 4.71
CA PHE A 228 5.64 8.79 4.74
C PHE A 228 6.39 7.79 3.85
N ALA A 229 6.75 8.16 2.61
CA ALA A 229 7.54 7.30 1.72
C ALA A 229 8.91 6.98 2.31
N THR A 230 9.56 7.95 2.98
CA THR A 230 10.81 7.74 3.71
C THR A 230 10.63 6.68 4.79
N LEU A 231 9.60 6.82 5.61
CA LEU A 231 9.29 5.90 6.70
C LEU A 231 9.02 4.47 6.18
N VAL A 232 8.11 4.32 5.21
CA VAL A 232 7.83 3.03 4.55
C VAL A 232 9.13 2.45 3.97
N GLY A 233 9.95 3.32 3.41
CA GLY A 233 11.27 3.00 2.89
C GLY A 233 12.26 2.43 3.92
N VAL A 234 12.23 2.89 5.18
CA VAL A 234 13.03 2.32 6.28
C VAL A 234 12.63 0.87 6.54
N TYR A 235 11.33 0.58 6.50
CA TYR A 235 10.80 -0.76 6.69
C TYR A 235 11.15 -1.69 5.53
N GLY A 236 11.03 -1.18 4.30
CA GLY A 236 11.50 -1.91 3.11
C GLY A 236 13.01 -2.18 3.17
N SER A 237 13.81 -1.24 3.66
CA SER A 237 15.25 -1.43 3.86
C SER A 237 15.58 -2.56 4.84
N PHE A 238 14.83 -2.67 5.95
CA PHE A 238 14.95 -3.80 6.89
C PHE A 238 14.73 -5.14 6.18
N TYR A 239 13.60 -5.27 5.46
CA TYR A 239 13.28 -6.51 4.73
C TYR A 239 14.29 -6.81 3.62
N ALA A 240 14.78 -5.78 2.91
CA ALA A 240 15.80 -5.92 1.88
C ALA A 240 17.20 -6.26 2.43
N GLY A 241 17.38 -6.22 3.75
CA GLY A 241 18.67 -6.47 4.41
C GLY A 241 19.67 -5.34 4.22
N TYR A 242 19.21 -4.11 3.98
CA TYR A 242 20.09 -2.93 3.87
C TYR A 242 20.71 -2.60 5.22
N GLY A 243 21.95 -2.12 5.20
CA GLY A 243 22.67 -1.74 6.41
C GLY A 243 22.04 -0.51 7.09
N PRO A 244 22.16 -0.39 8.43
CA PRO A 244 22.84 -1.30 9.36
C PRO A 244 21.96 -2.49 9.81
N SER A 245 22.17 -3.70 9.26
CA SER A 245 21.35 -4.89 9.54
C SER A 245 22.15 -5.98 10.26
N ASP A 246 21.56 -6.56 11.32
CA ASP A 246 22.05 -7.81 11.92
C ASP A 246 21.65 -9.00 11.04
N ARG A 247 22.42 -9.20 9.96
CA ARG A 247 22.17 -10.32 9.03
C ARG A 247 22.33 -11.69 9.69
N GLY A 248 23.19 -11.79 10.70
CA GLY A 248 23.37 -13.03 11.47
C GLY A 248 22.09 -13.37 12.24
N GLY A 249 21.56 -12.40 12.98
CA GLY A 249 20.30 -12.50 13.71
C GLY A 249 19.11 -12.76 12.80
N ILE A 250 18.97 -12.02 11.69
CA ILE A 250 17.90 -12.24 10.70
C ILE A 250 17.96 -13.67 10.14
N SER A 251 19.14 -14.14 9.71
CA SER A 251 19.27 -15.51 9.19
C SER A 251 18.96 -16.56 10.26
N ALA A 252 19.35 -16.34 11.51
CA ALA A 252 19.09 -17.26 12.61
C ALA A 252 17.58 -17.32 12.94
N TRP A 253 16.91 -16.17 12.97
CA TRP A 253 15.45 -16.07 13.13
C TRP A 253 14.72 -16.79 11.99
N LEU A 254 15.11 -16.54 10.74
CA LEU A 254 14.53 -17.23 9.58
C LEU A 254 14.73 -18.75 9.64
N ASP A 255 15.91 -19.22 10.07
CA ASP A 255 16.19 -20.65 10.22
C ASP A 255 15.35 -21.30 11.33
N ALA A 256 15.13 -20.59 12.44
CA ALA A 256 14.34 -21.08 13.55
C ALA A 256 12.84 -21.10 13.24
N CYS A 257 12.32 -20.04 12.62
CA CYS A 257 10.89 -19.76 12.58
C CYS A 257 10.21 -20.12 11.25
N ALA A 258 10.92 -20.09 10.12
CA ALA A 258 10.25 -20.13 8.80
C ALA A 258 9.58 -21.47 8.50
N ARG A 259 10.27 -22.59 8.78
CA ARG A 259 9.73 -23.92 8.51
C ARG A 259 8.68 -24.34 9.54
N PRO A 260 8.88 -24.14 10.86
CA PRO A 260 7.84 -24.42 11.85
C PRO A 260 6.60 -23.54 11.68
N GLY A 261 6.75 -22.33 11.12
CA GLY A 261 5.65 -21.42 10.88
C GLY A 261 4.75 -21.75 9.69
N ILE A 262 5.06 -22.78 8.89
CA ILE A 262 4.21 -23.18 7.76
C ILE A 262 2.84 -23.61 8.28
N GLY A 263 1.76 -23.12 7.67
CA GLY A 263 0.42 -23.46 8.14
C GLY A 263 -0.17 -22.46 9.14
N LEU A 264 0.69 -21.68 9.81
CA LEU A 264 0.33 -20.86 10.97
C LEU A 264 0.22 -19.36 10.65
N THR A 265 -0.67 -18.64 11.33
CA THR A 265 -0.79 -17.17 11.20
C THR A 265 0.40 -16.45 11.86
N TRP A 266 0.50 -15.12 11.73
CA TRP A 266 1.54 -14.37 12.45
C TRP A 266 1.42 -14.55 13.97
N GLU A 267 0.23 -14.45 14.54
CA GLU A 267 -0.02 -14.61 15.98
C GLU A 267 0.51 -15.96 16.50
N GLU A 268 0.23 -17.04 15.76
CA GLU A 268 0.70 -18.38 16.08
C GLU A 268 2.22 -18.52 15.90
N VAL A 269 2.76 -17.97 14.81
CA VAL A 269 4.21 -17.98 14.53
C VAL A 269 4.98 -17.20 15.58
N ALA A 270 4.49 -16.03 15.98
CA ALA A 270 5.12 -15.15 16.95
C ALA A 270 5.30 -15.85 18.30
N ALA A 271 4.40 -16.76 18.66
CA ALA A 271 4.46 -17.55 19.89
C ALA A 271 5.38 -18.79 19.81
N LEU A 272 5.87 -19.17 18.63
CA LEU A 272 6.78 -20.32 18.49
C LEU A 272 8.12 -20.06 19.18
N PRO A 273 8.81 -21.12 19.66
CA PRO A 273 10.18 -21.01 20.12
C PRO A 273 11.09 -20.47 19.00
N GLY A 274 11.76 -19.34 19.28
CA GLY A 274 12.72 -18.67 18.42
C GLY A 274 14.17 -18.98 18.82
N THR A 275 15.04 -17.97 18.75
CA THR A 275 16.46 -18.10 19.10
C THR A 275 16.72 -17.70 20.56
N GLU A 276 17.73 -18.30 21.19
CA GLU A 276 18.22 -17.90 22.51
C GLU A 276 17.17 -17.97 23.64
N GLY A 277 16.20 -18.88 23.52
CA GLY A 277 15.14 -19.07 24.53
C GLY A 277 14.02 -18.04 24.46
N ARG A 278 14.02 -17.14 23.47
CA ARG A 278 12.94 -16.20 23.15
C ARG A 278 11.95 -16.79 22.16
N THR A 279 10.80 -16.16 21.99
CA THR A 279 9.85 -16.48 20.92
C THR A 279 10.29 -15.89 19.58
N CYS A 280 9.68 -16.36 18.49
CA CYS A 280 9.89 -15.80 17.15
C CYS A 280 9.45 -14.34 17.05
N GLY A 281 8.38 -13.95 17.75
CA GLY A 281 7.88 -12.57 17.80
C GLY A 281 8.83 -11.64 18.56
N GLU A 282 9.26 -12.06 19.76
CA GLU A 282 10.24 -11.30 20.56
C GLU A 282 11.54 -11.07 19.77
N THR A 283 12.06 -12.13 19.14
CA THR A 283 13.27 -12.05 18.33
C THR A 283 13.09 -11.08 17.15
N PHE A 284 11.95 -11.13 16.46
CA PHE A 284 11.65 -10.23 15.35
C PHE A 284 11.60 -8.76 15.80
N SER A 285 10.86 -8.48 16.87
CA SER A 285 10.72 -7.13 17.42
C SER A 285 12.07 -6.55 17.83
N ASP A 286 12.92 -7.34 18.48
CA ASP A 286 14.26 -6.91 18.88
C ASP A 286 15.15 -6.62 17.66
N LEU A 287 15.15 -7.48 16.64
CA LEU A 287 15.90 -7.26 15.40
C LEU A 287 15.47 -5.98 14.69
N PHE A 288 14.15 -5.73 14.62
CA PHE A 288 13.61 -4.57 13.93
C PHE A 288 13.83 -3.28 14.72
N ASN A 289 13.61 -3.28 16.03
CA ASN A 289 13.84 -2.10 16.87
C ASN A 289 15.33 -1.71 16.88
N ALA A 290 16.23 -2.68 17.01
CA ALA A 290 17.68 -2.42 16.92
C ALA A 290 18.07 -1.85 15.55
N TYR A 291 17.48 -2.37 14.47
CA TYR A 291 17.66 -1.81 13.13
C TYR A 291 17.17 -0.37 13.03
N ARG A 292 15.97 -0.05 13.52
CA ARG A 292 15.40 1.31 13.49
C ARG A 292 16.27 2.31 14.24
N GLU A 293 16.70 1.95 15.45
CA GLU A 293 17.58 2.78 16.27
C GLU A 293 18.89 3.07 15.52
N ALA A 294 19.52 2.03 14.97
CA ALA A 294 20.76 2.17 14.22
C ALA A 294 20.58 2.97 12.92
N PHE A 295 19.47 2.79 12.20
CA PHE A 295 19.15 3.57 10.99
C PHE A 295 18.94 5.05 11.32
N ALA A 296 18.29 5.37 12.43
CA ALA A 296 18.10 6.76 12.87
C ALA A 296 19.42 7.44 13.25
N GLU A 297 20.37 6.70 13.84
CA GLU A 297 21.67 7.23 14.25
C GLU A 297 22.65 7.37 13.08
N LEU A 298 22.78 6.32 12.27
CA LEU A 298 23.81 6.21 11.24
C LEU A 298 23.34 6.69 9.86
N GLY A 299 22.03 6.84 9.68
CA GLY A 299 21.42 6.87 8.38
C GLY A 299 21.56 5.53 7.65
N GLY A 300 21.16 5.51 6.39
CA GLY A 300 21.30 4.34 5.55
C GLY A 300 20.71 4.57 4.17
N ARG A 301 21.00 3.66 3.25
CA ARG A 301 20.30 3.63 1.98
C ARG A 301 18.83 3.32 2.25
N ASN A 302 17.95 4.21 1.81
CA ASN A 302 16.52 4.00 1.92
C ASN A 302 16.02 3.23 0.69
N ARG A 303 15.30 2.12 0.90
CA ARG A 303 14.80 1.26 -0.18
C ARG A 303 13.75 1.95 -1.04
N ALA A 304 13.11 3.02 -0.55
CA ALA A 304 12.23 3.86 -1.35
C ALA A 304 12.99 4.57 -2.49
N ASP A 305 14.28 4.87 -2.33
CA ASP A 305 15.06 5.57 -3.38
C ASP A 305 15.42 4.68 -4.57
N ASP A 306 15.22 3.37 -4.44
CA ASP A 306 15.53 2.42 -5.49
C ASP A 306 14.49 2.43 -6.60
N PRO A 307 14.90 2.10 -7.84
CA PRO A 307 13.98 2.03 -8.97
C PRO A 307 12.91 0.96 -8.75
N VAL A 308 11.69 1.27 -9.18
CA VAL A 308 10.58 0.33 -9.23
C VAL A 308 10.95 -0.87 -10.09
N GLY A 309 10.78 -2.06 -9.51
CA GLY A 309 11.14 -3.31 -10.14
C GLY A 309 12.64 -3.54 -10.27
N GLY A 310 13.50 -2.93 -9.44
CA GLY A 310 14.94 -3.20 -9.39
C GLY A 310 15.30 -4.67 -9.19
N TYR A 311 14.54 -5.42 -8.39
CA TYR A 311 14.88 -6.78 -7.92
C TYR A 311 13.99 -7.90 -8.50
N MET A 312 12.73 -7.59 -8.75
CA MET A 312 11.77 -8.40 -9.53
C MET A 312 10.90 -7.45 -10.35
N PRO A 313 10.28 -7.87 -11.47
CA PRO A 313 9.29 -7.04 -12.13
C PRO A 313 8.21 -6.62 -11.13
N SER A 314 8.12 -5.32 -10.87
CA SER A 314 7.15 -4.74 -9.95
C SER A 314 6.63 -3.46 -10.58
N PHE A 315 5.39 -3.12 -10.28
CA PHE A 315 4.71 -1.98 -10.89
C PHE A 315 3.93 -1.21 -9.83
N GLY A 316 4.18 0.09 -9.76
CA GLY A 316 3.27 1.03 -9.10
C GLY A 316 2.17 1.43 -10.06
N VAL A 317 0.96 1.60 -9.55
CA VAL A 317 -0.22 1.95 -10.37
C VAL A 317 -0.92 3.18 -9.78
N THR A 318 -1.37 4.08 -10.64
CA THR A 318 -2.18 5.23 -10.25
C THR A 318 -3.14 5.63 -11.38
N GLY A 319 -4.23 6.32 -11.08
CA GLY A 319 -4.96 7.09 -12.08
C GLY A 319 -4.17 8.34 -12.45
N VAL A 320 -4.20 8.74 -13.72
CA VAL A 320 -3.52 9.94 -14.18
C VAL A 320 -4.43 10.82 -15.01
N LEU A 321 -4.32 12.14 -14.80
CA LEU A 321 -4.81 13.13 -15.74
C LEU A 321 -3.80 13.27 -16.88
N THR A 322 -4.33 13.32 -18.09
CA THR A 322 -3.59 13.55 -19.33
C THR A 322 -4.24 14.71 -20.10
N GLY A 323 -3.68 15.10 -21.25
CA GLY A 323 -4.34 16.01 -22.18
C GLY A 323 -4.92 17.28 -21.54
N GLY A 324 -6.16 17.62 -21.91
CA GLY A 324 -6.85 18.81 -21.40
C GLY A 324 -7.32 18.68 -19.94
N ALA A 325 -7.37 17.46 -19.38
CA ALA A 325 -7.70 17.26 -17.98
C ALA A 325 -6.61 17.81 -17.04
N ILE A 326 -5.36 17.92 -17.49
CA ILE A 326 -4.28 18.58 -16.74
C ILE A 326 -4.57 20.08 -16.64
N ASP A 327 -4.88 20.73 -17.76
CA ASP A 327 -5.19 22.17 -17.78
C ASP A 327 -6.40 22.48 -16.88
N ALA A 328 -7.45 21.66 -16.95
CA ALA A 328 -8.63 21.80 -16.11
C ALA A 328 -8.30 21.65 -14.60
N TRP A 329 -7.39 20.75 -14.25
CA TRP A 329 -6.94 20.57 -12.88
C TRP A 329 -6.09 21.75 -12.40
N GLU A 330 -5.19 22.27 -13.23
CA GLU A 330 -4.36 23.43 -12.89
C GLU A 330 -5.22 24.68 -12.64
N GLU A 331 -6.21 24.93 -13.51
CA GLU A 331 -7.17 26.03 -13.35
C GLU A 331 -8.01 25.87 -12.07
N ALA A 332 -8.60 24.69 -11.84
CA ALA A 332 -9.40 24.43 -10.67
C ALA A 332 -8.58 24.51 -9.37
N ARG A 333 -7.32 24.04 -9.38
CA ARG A 333 -6.42 24.13 -8.24
C ARG A 333 -6.01 25.57 -7.96
N ALA A 334 -5.76 26.37 -9.00
CA ALA A 334 -5.49 27.79 -8.84
C ALA A 334 -6.70 28.52 -8.21
N ALA A 335 -7.92 28.22 -8.67
CA ALA A 335 -9.14 28.76 -8.08
C ALA A 335 -9.32 28.35 -6.61
N TRP A 336 -9.04 27.07 -6.26
CA TRP A 336 -9.07 26.62 -4.86
C TRP A 336 -8.10 27.41 -3.99
N ILE A 337 -6.83 27.57 -4.41
CA ILE A 337 -5.81 28.33 -3.67
C ILE A 337 -6.22 29.81 -3.51
N ALA A 338 -6.88 30.37 -4.52
CA ALA A 338 -7.36 31.75 -4.50
C ALA A 338 -8.66 31.93 -3.67
N ALA A 339 -9.24 30.84 -3.14
CA ALA A 339 -10.57 30.81 -2.53
C ALA A 339 -11.67 31.38 -3.47
N GLU A 340 -11.52 31.12 -4.76
CA GLU A 340 -12.46 31.51 -5.81
C GLU A 340 -13.45 30.36 -6.13
N PRO A 341 -14.55 30.61 -6.87
CA PRO A 341 -15.43 29.55 -7.33
C PRO A 341 -14.67 28.48 -8.12
N ILE A 342 -14.86 27.22 -7.76
CA ILE A 342 -14.14 26.08 -8.31
C ILE A 342 -15.04 25.35 -9.30
N GLU A 343 -14.56 25.17 -10.53
CA GLU A 343 -15.15 24.28 -11.53
C GLU A 343 -14.10 23.27 -11.95
N PHE A 344 -14.32 21.99 -11.65
CA PHE A 344 -13.46 20.89 -12.10
C PHE A 344 -14.31 19.83 -12.77
N VAL A 345 -14.33 19.87 -14.10
CA VAL A 345 -15.10 18.96 -14.95
C VAL A 345 -14.17 18.44 -16.05
N PRO A 346 -13.23 17.53 -15.72
CA PRO A 346 -12.29 17.02 -16.71
C PRO A 346 -13.03 16.20 -17.78
N ASN A 347 -12.41 16.04 -18.95
CA ASN A 347 -12.87 15.04 -19.92
C ASN A 347 -12.41 13.65 -19.45
N PHE A 348 -13.33 12.71 -19.28
CA PHE A 348 -12.95 11.36 -18.82
C PHE A 348 -12.07 10.61 -19.83
N ASP A 349 -12.15 10.94 -21.12
CA ASP A 349 -11.27 10.36 -22.15
C ASP A 349 -9.80 10.78 -21.97
N ASP A 350 -9.54 11.86 -21.22
CA ASP A 350 -8.21 12.32 -20.85
C ASP A 350 -7.72 11.70 -19.52
N ILE A 351 -8.42 10.68 -18.99
CA ILE A 351 -8.06 9.96 -17.77
C ILE A 351 -7.45 8.61 -18.15
N GLY A 352 -6.27 8.32 -17.60
CA GLY A 352 -5.54 7.08 -17.85
C GLY A 352 -5.23 6.29 -16.59
N VAL A 353 -4.81 5.03 -16.78
CA VAL A 353 -4.22 4.17 -15.76
C VAL A 353 -2.70 4.16 -15.93
N GLY A 354 -2.02 4.93 -15.09
CA GLY A 354 -0.59 5.08 -15.09
C GLY A 354 0.15 3.92 -14.44
N TYR A 355 1.15 3.38 -15.15
CA TYR A 355 2.03 2.31 -14.69
C TYR A 355 3.50 2.75 -14.64
N TRP A 356 4.09 2.71 -13.44
CA TRP A 356 5.55 2.81 -13.27
C TRP A 356 6.19 1.43 -13.32
N GLY A 357 7.38 1.34 -13.91
CA GLY A 357 8.17 0.10 -13.95
C GLY A 357 9.35 0.19 -14.90
N ARG A 358 9.92 -0.97 -15.24
CA ARG A 358 11.01 -1.00 -16.22
C ARG A 358 10.48 -0.70 -17.61
N ALA A 359 11.10 0.23 -18.32
CA ALA A 359 10.66 0.65 -19.65
C ALA A 359 10.49 -0.50 -20.67
N ARG A 360 11.29 -1.57 -20.58
CA ARG A 360 11.14 -2.75 -21.44
C ARG A 360 9.85 -3.53 -21.16
N GLU A 361 9.47 -3.62 -19.89
CA GLU A 361 8.30 -4.36 -19.42
C GLU A 361 7.03 -3.58 -19.73
N LEU A 362 7.01 -2.28 -19.45
CA LEU A 362 5.90 -1.38 -19.80
C LEU A 362 5.62 -1.39 -21.31
N ARG A 363 6.65 -1.24 -22.15
CA ARG A 363 6.51 -1.35 -23.61
C ARG A 363 5.99 -2.72 -24.06
N ARG A 364 6.18 -3.78 -23.27
CA ARG A 364 5.66 -5.12 -23.59
C ARG A 364 4.19 -5.23 -23.22
N MET A 365 3.80 -4.70 -22.06
CA MET A 365 2.40 -4.60 -21.64
C MET A 365 1.59 -3.85 -22.70
N ASP A 366 1.97 -2.60 -22.96
CA ASP A 366 1.42 -1.70 -23.99
C ASP A 366 1.12 -2.42 -25.33
N ARG A 367 2.16 -2.94 -26.00
CA ARG A 367 2.01 -3.66 -27.28
C ARG A 367 1.09 -4.89 -27.24
N ASN A 368 0.93 -5.51 -26.07
CA ASN A 368 0.17 -6.74 -25.93
C ASN A 368 -1.25 -6.50 -25.43
N LEU A 369 -1.51 -5.39 -24.73
CA LEU A 369 -2.84 -4.97 -24.30
C LEU A 369 -3.72 -4.73 -25.52
N ASP A 370 -3.30 -3.84 -26.43
CA ASP A 370 -3.98 -3.53 -27.71
C ASP A 370 -4.33 -4.75 -28.58
N ARG A 371 -3.63 -5.86 -28.39
CA ARG A 371 -3.77 -7.08 -29.21
C ARG A 371 -4.64 -8.14 -28.57
N ARG A 372 -4.81 -8.10 -27.26
CA ARG A 372 -5.41 -9.19 -26.47
C ARG A 372 -6.68 -8.77 -25.76
N PHE A 373 -6.80 -7.50 -25.43
CA PHE A 373 -7.87 -6.97 -24.59
C PHE A 373 -8.50 -5.77 -25.27
N THR A 374 -9.79 -5.57 -25.01
CA THR A 374 -10.59 -4.46 -25.56
C THR A 374 -11.47 -3.85 -24.48
N ASP A 375 -11.15 -4.12 -23.21
CA ASP A 375 -11.82 -3.50 -22.06
C ASP A 375 -11.28 -2.07 -21.84
N LEU A 376 -12.09 -1.23 -21.20
CA LEU A 376 -11.79 0.19 -21.04
C LEU A 376 -10.50 0.42 -20.23
N SER A 377 -10.20 -0.39 -19.21
CA SER A 377 -8.97 -0.22 -18.43
C SER A 377 -7.71 -0.50 -19.25
N SER A 378 -7.76 -1.49 -20.15
CA SER A 378 -6.70 -1.79 -21.09
C SER A 378 -6.47 -0.66 -22.09
N ASP A 379 -7.55 -0.05 -22.61
CA ASP A 379 -7.49 1.11 -23.52
C ASP A 379 -6.95 2.38 -22.84
N GLN A 380 -7.13 2.49 -21.52
CA GLN A 380 -6.65 3.61 -20.71
C GLN A 380 -5.19 3.43 -20.21
N PHE A 381 -4.47 2.39 -20.63
CA PHE A 381 -3.11 2.13 -20.16
C PHE A 381 -2.13 3.27 -20.52
N VAL A 382 -1.44 3.83 -19.51
CA VAL A 382 -0.42 4.87 -19.69
C VAL A 382 0.92 4.40 -19.11
N PRO A 383 1.97 4.17 -19.94
CA PRO A 383 3.29 3.83 -19.44
C PRO A 383 4.01 5.07 -18.89
N LEU A 384 4.03 5.25 -17.56
CA LEU A 384 4.69 6.39 -16.90
C LEU A 384 6.22 6.32 -16.95
N GLY A 385 6.77 5.15 -17.26
CA GLY A 385 8.21 4.93 -17.34
C GLY A 385 8.81 4.48 -16.00
N SER A 386 10.10 4.75 -15.83
CA SER A 386 10.84 4.33 -14.65
C SER A 386 10.86 5.44 -13.61
N ALA A 387 10.58 5.07 -12.36
CA ALA A 387 10.58 5.95 -11.19
C ALA A 387 11.24 5.24 -10.00
N SER A 388 11.53 5.98 -8.94
CA SER A 388 11.86 5.39 -7.65
C SER A 388 10.59 4.94 -6.93
N TRP A 389 10.73 4.03 -5.98
CA TRP A 389 9.62 3.70 -5.09
C TRP A 389 9.16 4.89 -4.25
N ARG A 390 10.03 5.87 -3.98
CA ARG A 390 9.69 7.11 -3.28
C ARG A 390 8.64 7.89 -4.06
N GLU A 391 8.87 8.11 -5.36
CA GLU A 391 7.90 8.79 -6.22
C GLU A 391 6.57 8.02 -6.25
N VAL A 392 6.59 6.70 -6.39
CA VAL A 392 5.37 5.88 -6.33
C VAL A 392 4.68 6.03 -4.96
N LEU A 393 5.39 5.84 -3.85
CA LEU A 393 4.82 5.87 -2.50
C LEU A 393 4.37 7.27 -2.07
N SER A 394 4.92 8.33 -2.67
CA SER A 394 4.50 9.70 -2.38
C SER A 394 3.32 10.17 -3.24
N SER A 395 3.05 9.51 -4.39
CA SER A 395 2.05 9.94 -5.37
C SER A 395 0.91 8.97 -5.64
N SER A 396 1.09 7.66 -5.40
CA SER A 396 0.09 6.60 -5.66
C SER A 396 -0.80 6.29 -4.45
N PRO A 397 -0.27 6.24 -3.20
CA PRO A 397 -1.07 6.24 -1.96
C PRO A 397 -1.82 7.54 -1.69
N ALA A 398 -1.77 8.50 -2.61
CA ALA A 398 -2.63 9.67 -2.62
C ALA A 398 -4.09 9.24 -2.72
N GLU A 399 -4.69 8.83 -1.61
CA GLU A 399 -6.11 8.54 -1.54
C GLU A 399 -6.87 9.87 -1.62
N PRO A 400 -7.85 9.98 -2.53
CA PRO A 400 -8.79 11.08 -2.53
C PRO A 400 -9.32 11.32 -1.11
N GLY A 401 -8.92 12.45 -0.51
CA GLY A 401 -9.30 12.91 0.82
C GLY A 401 -8.10 13.31 1.67
N PHE A 402 -6.97 12.63 1.46
CA PHE A 402 -5.71 12.91 2.17
C PHE A 402 -4.65 13.59 1.30
N SER A 403 -4.76 13.45 -0.02
CA SER A 403 -3.81 14.01 -1.00
C SER A 403 -4.53 14.64 -2.20
N PRO A 404 -4.02 15.76 -2.75
CA PRO A 404 -4.49 16.29 -4.03
C PRO A 404 -4.03 15.39 -5.18
N GLY A 405 -4.41 15.82 -6.39
CA GLY A 405 -3.66 15.52 -7.60
C GLY A 405 -2.19 15.88 -7.42
N VAL A 406 -1.28 14.97 -7.75
CA VAL A 406 0.17 15.14 -7.58
C VAL A 406 0.84 15.21 -8.95
N PRO A 407 1.44 16.35 -9.32
CA PRO A 407 2.25 16.43 -10.54
C PRO A 407 3.40 15.42 -10.52
N LEU A 408 3.55 14.69 -11.62
CA LEU A 408 4.57 13.66 -11.79
C LEU A 408 5.73 14.16 -12.62
N SER A 409 6.90 13.54 -12.45
CA SER A 409 8.10 13.83 -13.23
C SER A 409 7.92 13.58 -14.75
N SER A 410 6.95 12.74 -15.09
CA SER A 410 6.53 12.38 -16.45
C SER A 410 5.64 13.43 -17.12
N GLY A 411 5.22 14.49 -16.42
CA GLY A 411 4.33 15.53 -16.93
C GLY A 411 2.84 15.22 -16.82
N PHE A 412 2.47 14.11 -16.18
CA PHE A 412 1.08 13.78 -15.83
C PHE A 412 0.74 14.27 -14.42
N VAL A 413 -0.54 14.22 -14.03
CA VAL A 413 -0.98 14.44 -12.65
C VAL A 413 -1.57 13.15 -12.10
N SER A 414 -0.97 12.57 -11.06
CA SER A 414 -1.52 11.41 -10.35
C SER A 414 -2.77 11.80 -9.57
N VAL A 415 -3.85 11.05 -9.70
CA VAL A 415 -5.10 11.20 -8.93
C VAL A 415 -5.38 9.99 -8.02
N GLY A 416 -4.36 9.19 -7.74
CA GLY A 416 -4.40 8.11 -6.74
C GLY A 416 -4.69 6.71 -7.30
N GLY A 417 -4.50 5.69 -6.46
CA GLY A 417 -4.51 4.27 -6.82
C GLY A 417 -5.85 3.59 -7.15
N TRP A 418 -6.88 4.32 -7.59
CA TRP A 418 -8.25 3.78 -7.80
C TRP A 418 -8.48 3.20 -9.21
N ALA A 419 -7.73 3.63 -10.22
CA ALA A 419 -8.12 3.54 -11.65
C ALA A 419 -8.10 2.14 -12.32
N ASP A 420 -7.48 1.13 -11.72
CA ASP A 420 -7.55 -0.25 -12.21
C ASP A 420 -7.82 -1.15 -11.01
N PRO A 421 -8.99 -1.80 -10.89
CA PRO A 421 -9.33 -2.52 -9.67
C PRO A 421 -8.52 -3.81 -9.48
N LEU A 422 -8.10 -4.52 -10.53
CA LEU A 422 -7.57 -5.89 -10.43
C LEU A 422 -6.15 -6.06 -10.96
N ARG A 423 -5.69 -5.23 -11.91
CA ARG A 423 -4.34 -5.26 -12.51
C ARG A 423 -3.97 -6.58 -13.17
N VAL A 424 -4.95 -7.40 -13.55
CA VAL A 424 -4.71 -8.72 -14.14
C VAL A 424 -4.31 -8.61 -15.60
N THR A 425 -5.07 -7.85 -16.41
CA THR A 425 -4.81 -7.73 -17.86
C THR A 425 -3.42 -7.18 -18.17
N PRO A 426 -2.84 -6.18 -17.45
CA PRO A 426 -1.49 -5.73 -17.75
C PRO A 426 -0.42 -6.76 -17.34
N LEU A 427 -0.64 -7.53 -16.27
CA LEU A 427 0.25 -8.63 -15.87
C LEU A 427 0.21 -9.80 -16.86
N GLU A 428 -0.96 -10.12 -17.40
CA GLU A 428 -1.10 -11.09 -18.49
C GLU A 428 -0.46 -10.59 -19.78
N ALA A 429 -0.62 -9.30 -20.12
CA ALA A 429 0.04 -8.66 -21.25
C ALA A 429 1.58 -8.63 -21.10
N LEU A 430 2.10 -8.50 -19.88
CA LEU A 430 3.52 -8.68 -19.58
C LEU A 430 4.01 -10.10 -19.92
N GLY A 431 3.12 -11.08 -19.95
CA GLY A 431 3.41 -12.50 -20.21
C GLY A 431 3.66 -13.30 -18.95
N ALA A 432 2.93 -13.00 -17.88
CA ALA A 432 2.76 -13.91 -16.76
C ALA A 432 2.19 -15.26 -17.24
N ARG A 433 2.60 -16.37 -16.61
CA ARG A 433 2.00 -17.70 -16.85
C ARG A 433 0.83 -18.00 -15.93
N ARG A 434 0.78 -17.28 -14.81
CA ARG A 434 -0.24 -17.33 -13.79
C ARG A 434 -0.34 -15.93 -13.20
N THR A 435 -1.54 -15.43 -13.11
CA THR A 435 -1.82 -14.20 -12.38
C THR A 435 -2.82 -14.54 -11.29
N ILE A 436 -2.44 -14.25 -10.04
CA ILE A 436 -3.38 -14.21 -8.94
C ILE A 436 -3.80 -12.78 -8.71
N THR A 437 -5.05 -12.57 -8.32
CA THR A 437 -5.51 -11.27 -7.81
C THR A 437 -5.99 -11.43 -6.38
N ILE A 438 -5.69 -10.44 -5.53
CA ILE A 438 -6.18 -10.38 -4.15
C ILE A 438 -7.33 -9.38 -4.14
N ASN A 439 -8.51 -9.86 -3.79
CA ASN A 439 -9.74 -9.09 -3.97
C ASN A 439 -10.71 -9.28 -2.80
N ARG A 440 -11.59 -8.28 -2.62
CA ARG A 440 -12.65 -8.35 -1.61
C ARG A 440 -13.93 -9.01 -2.09
N LEU A 441 -14.67 -9.52 -1.12
CA LEU A 441 -16.10 -9.71 -1.23
C LEU A 441 -16.80 -8.40 -1.65
N GLY A 442 -17.85 -8.50 -2.46
CA GLY A 442 -18.74 -7.36 -2.72
C GLY A 442 -18.23 -6.36 -3.77
N GLY A 443 -17.44 -6.82 -4.75
CA GLY A 443 -17.10 -6.05 -5.96
C GLY A 443 -16.16 -4.86 -5.73
N VAL A 444 -16.24 -3.86 -6.62
CA VAL A 444 -15.33 -2.69 -6.68
C VAL A 444 -15.51 -1.70 -5.52
N GLY A 445 -16.68 -1.71 -4.88
CA GLY A 445 -17.01 -0.84 -3.75
C GLY A 445 -17.23 0.63 -4.17
N GLY A 446 -18.08 1.34 -3.41
CA GLY A 446 -18.55 2.66 -3.80
C GLY A 446 -17.46 3.74 -3.90
N PHE A 447 -16.37 3.62 -3.13
CA PHE A 447 -15.27 4.60 -3.17
C PHE A 447 -14.70 4.76 -4.58
N THR A 448 -14.30 3.67 -5.22
CA THR A 448 -13.65 3.70 -6.54
C THR A 448 -14.60 4.25 -7.61
N GLU A 449 -15.87 3.84 -7.59
CA GLU A 449 -16.90 4.36 -8.49
C GLU A 449 -17.09 5.87 -8.29
N ASN A 450 -17.21 6.32 -7.04
CA ASN A 450 -17.41 7.73 -6.70
C ASN A 450 -16.24 8.60 -7.15
N VAL A 451 -14.99 8.16 -6.94
CA VAL A 451 -13.80 8.85 -7.45
C VAL A 451 -13.84 8.96 -8.98
N THR A 452 -14.23 7.88 -9.66
CA THR A 452 -14.34 7.85 -11.12
C THR A 452 -15.43 8.81 -11.63
N ARG A 453 -16.55 8.92 -10.91
CA ARG A 453 -17.64 9.88 -11.20
C ARG A 453 -17.22 11.33 -10.99
N LEU A 454 -16.43 11.62 -9.95
CA LEU A 454 -15.87 12.96 -9.76
C LEU A 454 -14.87 13.36 -10.86
N LEU A 455 -14.31 12.38 -11.56
CA LEU A 455 -13.53 12.60 -12.77
C LEU A 455 -14.39 12.61 -14.04
N ASN A 456 -15.70 12.81 -13.86
CA ASN A 456 -16.69 13.03 -14.91
C ASN A 456 -16.95 11.80 -15.81
N ALA A 457 -16.76 10.59 -15.28
CA ALA A 457 -17.20 9.38 -15.98
C ALA A 457 -18.74 9.30 -16.06
N SER A 458 -19.24 8.94 -17.23
CA SER A 458 -20.65 8.60 -17.45
C SER A 458 -21.02 7.26 -16.81
N ASP A 459 -22.32 7.02 -16.59
CA ASP A 459 -22.80 5.72 -16.10
C ASP A 459 -22.36 4.54 -16.99
N GLY A 460 -22.31 4.75 -18.31
CA GLY A 460 -21.82 3.72 -19.24
C GLY A 460 -20.34 3.42 -19.07
N GLN A 461 -19.52 4.41 -18.73
CA GLN A 461 -18.09 4.21 -18.43
C GLN A 461 -17.90 3.55 -17.06
N ILE A 462 -18.73 3.89 -16.07
CA ILE A 462 -18.73 3.21 -14.76
C ILE A 462 -19.07 1.73 -14.94
N GLU A 463 -20.11 1.41 -15.71
CA GLU A 463 -20.49 0.03 -16.04
C GLU A 463 -19.35 -0.71 -16.76
N ALA A 464 -18.75 -0.08 -17.79
CA ALA A 464 -17.64 -0.65 -18.55
C ALA A 464 -16.35 -0.86 -17.74
N LEU A 465 -16.19 -0.18 -16.60
CA LEU A 465 -15.05 -0.40 -15.71
C LEU A 465 -15.36 -1.45 -14.64
N TYR A 466 -16.54 -1.38 -14.01
CA TYR A 466 -16.73 -1.96 -12.68
C TYR A 466 -17.86 -2.98 -12.57
N SER A 467 -18.61 -3.21 -13.65
CA SER A 467 -19.62 -4.28 -13.67
C SER A 467 -19.03 -5.63 -13.27
N THR A 468 -19.80 -6.40 -12.50
CA THR A 468 -19.38 -7.76 -12.09
C THR A 468 -20.00 -8.85 -12.96
N ASP A 469 -21.00 -8.48 -13.76
CA ASP A 469 -21.82 -9.37 -14.56
C ASP A 469 -21.83 -9.05 -16.05
N ASP A 470 -21.37 -7.86 -16.48
CA ASP A 470 -21.06 -7.58 -17.89
C ASP A 470 -19.69 -8.16 -18.30
N PRO A 471 -19.63 -9.16 -19.20
CA PRO A 471 -18.39 -9.73 -19.70
C PRO A 471 -17.47 -8.75 -20.45
N ALA A 472 -17.99 -7.60 -20.88
CA ALA A 472 -17.18 -6.56 -21.53
C ALA A 472 -16.51 -5.62 -20.53
N SER A 473 -16.92 -5.64 -19.26
CA SER A 473 -16.38 -4.73 -18.26
C SER A 473 -14.95 -5.11 -17.82
N SER A 474 -14.16 -4.10 -17.47
CA SER A 474 -12.75 -4.28 -17.09
C SER A 474 -12.60 -5.15 -15.83
N PHE A 475 -13.50 -4.99 -14.86
CA PHE A 475 -13.51 -5.81 -13.66
C PHE A 475 -13.84 -7.27 -13.96
N TYR A 476 -14.86 -7.55 -14.78
CA TYR A 476 -15.18 -8.92 -15.20
C TYR A 476 -14.00 -9.55 -15.93
N VAL A 477 -13.46 -8.88 -16.96
CA VAL A 477 -12.33 -9.37 -17.76
C VAL A 477 -11.14 -9.67 -16.86
N GLY A 478 -10.86 -8.81 -15.88
CA GLY A 478 -9.80 -9.05 -14.89
C GLY A 478 -10.03 -10.29 -14.03
N LEU A 479 -11.26 -10.62 -13.64
CA LEU A 479 -11.57 -11.85 -12.91
C LEU A 479 -11.46 -13.09 -13.81
N ASP A 480 -11.96 -13.01 -15.04
CA ASP A 480 -11.98 -14.14 -15.99
C ASP A 480 -10.56 -14.52 -16.46
N GLU A 481 -9.69 -13.52 -16.64
CA GLU A 481 -8.30 -13.74 -17.01
C GLU A 481 -7.41 -14.16 -15.82
N ALA A 482 -7.87 -13.97 -14.59
CA ALA A 482 -7.09 -14.34 -13.42
C ALA A 482 -7.00 -15.87 -13.34
N THR A 483 -5.78 -16.38 -13.20
CA THR A 483 -5.57 -17.81 -12.93
C THR A 483 -6.07 -18.20 -11.54
N GLY A 484 -6.15 -17.25 -10.61
CA GLY A 484 -6.83 -17.44 -9.35
C GLY A 484 -7.19 -16.14 -8.64
N VAL A 485 -8.33 -16.14 -7.96
CA VAL A 485 -8.83 -15.00 -7.19
C VAL A 485 -8.79 -15.35 -5.72
N TRP A 486 -7.96 -14.64 -4.95
CA TRP A 486 -7.90 -14.76 -3.51
C TRP A 486 -8.96 -13.85 -2.89
N CYS A 487 -10.01 -14.43 -2.32
CA CYS A 487 -11.25 -13.73 -2.06
C CYS A 487 -11.48 -13.49 -0.56
N THR A 488 -11.18 -12.28 -0.09
CA THR A 488 -11.03 -11.94 1.33
C THR A 488 -12.15 -11.04 1.86
N ASP A 489 -12.56 -11.20 3.11
CA ASP A 489 -13.60 -10.40 3.77
C ASP A 489 -13.00 -9.18 4.48
N TRP A 490 -12.61 -8.16 3.71
CA TRP A 490 -12.00 -6.93 4.24
C TRP A 490 -12.93 -6.17 5.19
N ASP A 491 -14.19 -6.02 4.78
CA ASP A 491 -15.13 -5.14 5.45
C ASP A 491 -15.65 -5.76 6.76
N GLY A 492 -15.71 -7.10 6.85
CA GLY A 492 -16.14 -7.82 8.05
C GLY A 492 -15.15 -7.82 9.22
N GLN A 493 -13.90 -7.37 9.02
CA GLN A 493 -12.87 -7.43 10.08
C GLN A 493 -12.73 -6.16 10.93
N GLY A 494 -13.39 -5.06 10.56
CA GLY A 494 -13.36 -3.82 11.35
C GLY A 494 -11.99 -3.15 11.44
N GLY A 495 -11.10 -3.40 10.47
CA GLY A 495 -9.79 -2.75 10.39
C GLY A 495 -8.70 -3.31 11.32
N ASP A 496 -8.99 -4.35 12.13
CA ASP A 496 -7.98 -4.96 12.99
C ASP A 496 -6.91 -5.71 12.16
N PRO A 497 -5.61 -5.34 12.26
CA PRO A 497 -4.56 -5.93 11.44
C PRO A 497 -4.45 -7.45 11.55
N ASN A 498 -4.62 -8.02 12.76
CA ASN A 498 -4.52 -9.45 12.99
C ASN A 498 -5.72 -10.19 12.40
N ARG A 499 -6.94 -9.67 12.59
CA ARG A 499 -8.15 -10.25 12.02
C ARG A 499 -8.15 -10.19 10.49
N LEU A 500 -7.75 -9.06 9.91
CA LEU A 500 -7.59 -8.90 8.45
C LEU A 500 -6.58 -9.90 7.89
N PHE A 501 -5.42 -10.03 8.54
CA PHE A 501 -4.42 -11.00 8.15
C PHE A 501 -4.96 -12.43 8.25
N ASN A 502 -5.57 -12.79 9.38
CA ASN A 502 -6.05 -14.14 9.67
C ASN A 502 -7.20 -14.56 8.75
N ASP A 503 -8.14 -13.66 8.46
CA ASP A 503 -9.16 -13.87 7.44
C ASP A 503 -8.49 -14.18 6.10
N ALA A 504 -7.69 -13.24 5.60
CA ALA A 504 -7.07 -13.34 4.29
C ALA A 504 -6.17 -14.56 4.12
N TYR A 505 -5.44 -14.96 5.16
CA TYR A 505 -4.59 -16.14 5.20
C TYR A 505 -5.37 -17.46 5.05
N ASN A 506 -6.66 -17.45 5.41
CA ASN A 506 -7.56 -18.59 5.35
C ASN A 506 -8.65 -18.43 4.26
N SER A 507 -8.79 -17.27 3.65
CA SER A 507 -9.80 -16.94 2.65
C SER A 507 -9.73 -17.76 1.36
N PRO A 508 -10.87 -18.15 0.75
CA PRO A 508 -10.89 -18.98 -0.44
C PRO A 508 -10.02 -18.49 -1.60
N LEU A 509 -9.31 -19.43 -2.23
CA LEU A 509 -8.70 -19.26 -3.55
C LEU A 509 -9.63 -19.85 -4.62
N ILE A 510 -10.27 -18.98 -5.41
CA ILE A 510 -11.13 -19.38 -6.52
C ILE A 510 -10.25 -19.61 -7.76
N THR A 511 -10.25 -20.82 -8.31
CA THR A 511 -9.42 -21.22 -9.45
C THR A 511 -9.83 -22.56 -10.04
N ASP A 512 -9.86 -22.66 -11.37
CA ASP A 512 -10.01 -23.92 -12.11
C ASP A 512 -8.65 -24.50 -12.56
N ASP A 513 -7.54 -23.79 -12.30
CA ASP A 513 -6.22 -24.20 -12.71
C ASP A 513 -5.74 -25.36 -11.85
N ALA A 514 -5.55 -26.52 -12.50
CA ALA A 514 -5.09 -27.74 -11.85
C ALA A 514 -3.82 -27.56 -11.01
N ARG A 515 -2.98 -26.55 -11.28
CA ARG A 515 -1.73 -26.31 -10.55
C ARG A 515 -1.97 -25.69 -9.17
N PHE A 516 -3.11 -25.04 -8.96
CA PHE A 516 -3.54 -24.54 -7.65
C PHE A 516 -4.40 -25.54 -6.89
N LEU A 517 -5.06 -26.48 -7.57
CA LEU A 517 -5.85 -27.55 -6.93
C LEU A 517 -5.02 -28.61 -6.18
N TRP A 518 -3.68 -28.54 -6.26
CA TRP A 518 -2.77 -29.45 -5.54
C TRP A 518 -1.79 -28.65 -4.65
N PRO A 519 -2.29 -28.05 -3.55
CA PRO A 519 -1.46 -27.30 -2.60
C PRO A 519 -0.37 -28.19 -1.98
N ARG A 520 0.80 -27.60 -1.71
CA ARG A 520 1.96 -28.33 -1.19
C ARG A 520 1.74 -28.89 0.22
N TYR A 521 0.99 -28.17 1.04
CA TYR A 521 0.75 -28.47 2.46
C TYR A 521 -0.73 -28.68 2.78
N GLY A 522 -1.58 -28.88 1.76
CA GLY A 522 -2.96 -29.31 1.95
C GLY A 522 -3.94 -28.18 2.28
N TYR A 523 -3.72 -26.98 1.76
CA TYR A 523 -4.68 -25.88 1.88
C TYR A 523 -6.05 -26.22 1.30
N GLU A 524 -7.08 -26.33 2.15
CA GLU A 524 -8.38 -26.90 1.76
C GLU A 524 -9.33 -25.89 1.13
N ASN A 525 -9.12 -24.59 1.37
CA ASN A 525 -10.00 -23.52 0.89
C ASN A 525 -9.63 -23.10 -0.55
N VAL A 526 -9.58 -24.07 -1.47
CA VAL A 526 -9.29 -23.85 -2.89
C VAL A 526 -10.27 -24.63 -3.75
N GLY A 527 -10.79 -24.00 -4.80
CA GLY A 527 -11.79 -24.63 -5.66
C GLY A 527 -12.22 -23.76 -6.84
N PRO A 528 -12.89 -24.34 -7.85
CA PRO A 528 -13.23 -23.65 -9.09
C PRO A 528 -14.34 -22.63 -8.95
N ASP A 529 -15.24 -22.80 -7.99
CA ASP A 529 -16.33 -21.87 -7.77
C ASP A 529 -16.82 -21.93 -6.32
N PHE A 530 -16.93 -20.76 -5.70
CA PHE A 530 -17.57 -20.56 -4.40
C PHE A 530 -18.84 -19.69 -4.50
N SER A 531 -19.19 -19.27 -5.72
CA SER A 531 -20.29 -18.39 -6.08
C SER A 531 -20.28 -17.09 -5.26
N ILE A 532 -19.12 -16.45 -5.18
CA ILE A 532 -18.91 -15.24 -4.38
C ILE A 532 -18.92 -14.01 -5.28
N GLY A 533 -19.89 -13.12 -5.05
CA GLY A 533 -20.00 -11.85 -5.78
C GLY A 533 -18.75 -10.98 -5.65
N GLY A 534 -18.24 -10.53 -6.78
CA GLY A 534 -16.99 -9.78 -6.88
C GLY A 534 -15.72 -10.63 -6.96
N CYS A 535 -15.79 -11.95 -6.76
CA CYS A 535 -14.63 -12.84 -6.88
C CYS A 535 -14.81 -13.94 -7.93
N THR A 536 -16.06 -14.31 -8.25
CA THR A 536 -16.39 -15.20 -9.36
C THR A 536 -16.93 -14.35 -10.53
N PRO A 537 -16.39 -14.46 -11.75
CA PRO A 537 -16.94 -13.80 -12.93
C PRO A 537 -18.44 -14.10 -13.11
N GLY A 538 -19.26 -13.08 -13.36
CA GLY A 538 -20.69 -13.25 -13.64
C GLY A 538 -21.57 -13.51 -12.42
N VAL A 539 -21.01 -13.52 -11.21
CA VAL A 539 -21.78 -13.61 -9.98
C VAL A 539 -22.09 -12.21 -9.48
N PRO A 540 -23.36 -11.80 -9.44
CA PRO A 540 -23.73 -10.46 -8.99
C PRO A 540 -23.38 -10.27 -7.52
N VAL A 541 -22.98 -9.06 -7.16
CA VAL A 541 -22.83 -8.67 -5.76
C VAL A 541 -24.23 -8.54 -5.15
N LEU A 542 -24.54 -9.41 -4.19
CA LEU A 542 -25.75 -9.24 -3.38
C LEU A 542 -25.53 -8.01 -2.49
N VAL A 543 -26.23 -6.93 -2.80
CA VAL A 543 -26.33 -5.78 -1.90
C VAL A 543 -27.08 -6.28 -0.67
N ALA A 544 -26.41 -6.34 0.47
CA ALA A 544 -27.09 -6.57 1.73
C ALA A 544 -28.02 -5.36 1.96
N GLU A 545 -29.34 -5.60 1.92
CA GLU A 545 -30.36 -4.59 2.26
C GLU A 545 -30.26 -4.10 3.71
#